data_AF-A0A956J031-F1
#
_entry.id   AF-A0A956J031-F1
#
_cell.length_a   1.000
_cell.length_b   1.000
_cell.length_c   1.000
_cell.angle_alpha   90.00
_cell.angle_beta   90.00
_cell.angle_gamma   90.00
#
_symmetry.space_group_name_H-M   'P 1'
#
loop_
_entity.id
_entity.type
_entity.pdbx_description
1 polymer ?
#
loop_
_entity_poly.entity_id
_entity_poly.type
_entity_poly.pdbx_seq_one_letter_code
_entity_poly.pdbx_strand_id
1 'polypeptide(L)'
;GSKVMHWTSKGPNMKRPEAHSTPKRTRTHLGFAGKLVLFCLPLQACGGGTPTPAAQGSEGASPETTTGATALDAAPAATSTAAAGATPAPSVAGSSATEAPPSPFTPWAQFPTEVKLAPVGDAALIVGPHPVDGNFTFSFLLLSSSGEISSPEGLNMKSPVFAEFQTAAGEWPKSAFMSFITGNGRVGWSQVSQATGRGWKDISANSPRWVDLSVQRWDKGRVLALAVDQFGFDRKPPTFRVVSGTPTRPVPKLARSSVPMPKDGSPGCLSAIVPESFAATPLGHVFVTGPLCADDKPGAKLEYFAPGATKSQTFDITEHPLGEMTAAARAVDDVYLSGTGGPLLHFDGKTITKVSEVPVSGPVSLSAEGTLWVNSGDKLYKQVKGGKWESIALPPKAVASALYVPTDAQPFVLVGKTLYGLSEPPGGVKQYQAEFGQKPTTLSLPKAANPECQHLYALLYGFTKVTPDDYDFPLTRKAIKGQAWLEETRFVVTEDNGKKFFGAIPNDYEVGKRLVAHVQKQVKGSVPVLLCANPKVVRELPIDLRTGEVRK
;
A
#
# COMPACT_ATOMS: atom_id res chain seq x y z
N GLY A 1 -23.37 49.14 -33.06
CA GLY A 1 -22.68 48.32 -34.08
C GLY A 1 -21.23 48.73 -34.09
N SER A 2 -20.39 48.01 -33.35
CA SER A 2 -19.04 48.44 -33.01
C SER A 2 -18.05 47.41 -33.54
N LYS A 3 -17.27 47.81 -34.55
CA LYS A 3 -16.25 46.99 -35.21
C LYS A 3 -15.06 46.75 -34.29
N VAL A 4 -14.67 45.48 -34.17
CA VAL A 4 -13.42 45.01 -33.55
C VAL A 4 -12.31 45.06 -34.62
N MET A 5 -11.20 45.74 -34.31
CA MET A 5 -9.95 45.63 -35.07
C MET A 5 -8.94 44.79 -34.29
N HIS A 6 -8.42 43.75 -34.95
CA HIS A 6 -7.33 42.91 -34.47
C HIS A 6 -5.98 43.64 -34.56
N TRP A 7 -5.13 43.44 -33.56
CA TRP A 7 -3.70 43.70 -33.61
C TRP A 7 -2.95 42.40 -33.33
N THR A 8 -2.10 41.99 -34.27
CA THR A 8 -1.11 40.92 -34.13
C THR A 8 0.25 41.58 -33.88
N SER A 9 0.98 41.14 -32.86
CA SER A 9 2.38 41.54 -32.66
C SER A 9 3.33 40.37 -32.93
N LYS A 10 4.21 40.57 -33.92
CA LYS A 10 5.40 39.76 -34.18
C LYS A 10 6.55 40.35 -33.36
N GLY A 11 7.17 39.55 -32.50
CA GLY A 11 8.42 39.90 -31.81
C GLY A 11 9.64 39.39 -32.58
N PRO A 12 10.77 40.13 -32.63
CA PRO A 12 11.93 39.77 -33.42
C PRO A 12 12.98 38.93 -32.66
N ASN A 13 13.68 38.11 -33.44
CA ASN A 13 14.85 37.30 -33.06
C ASN A 13 16.01 38.15 -32.50
N MET A 14 16.56 37.76 -31.35
CA MET A 14 17.87 38.21 -30.88
C MET A 14 18.86 37.03 -30.83
N LYS A 15 20.00 37.23 -31.51
CA LYS A 15 21.19 36.37 -31.55
C LYS A 15 21.89 36.37 -30.18
N ARG A 16 22.36 35.19 -29.75
CA ARG A 16 23.30 35.01 -28.62
C ARG A 16 24.73 35.36 -29.06
N PRO A 17 25.53 36.04 -28.22
CA PRO A 17 26.98 35.98 -28.27
C PRO A 17 27.54 34.95 -27.30
N GLU A 18 28.69 34.38 -27.68
CA GLU A 18 29.50 33.45 -26.91
C GLU A 18 30.51 34.15 -25.98
N ALA A 19 30.84 33.43 -24.91
CA ALA A 19 32.14 33.27 -24.25
C ALA A 19 32.59 34.15 -23.06
N HIS A 20 33.14 33.40 -22.08
CA HIS A 20 34.15 33.70 -21.05
C HIS A 20 33.76 34.38 -19.72
N SER A 21 33.71 33.59 -18.65
CA SER A 21 34.77 33.52 -17.60
C SER A 21 34.26 32.84 -16.32
N THR A 22 35.03 31.89 -15.80
CA THR A 22 34.79 31.20 -14.51
C THR A 22 35.38 31.99 -13.34
N PRO A 23 34.66 32.20 -12.22
CA PRO A 23 35.28 32.61 -10.97
C PRO A 23 35.59 31.41 -10.05
N LYS A 24 36.81 31.42 -9.52
CA LYS A 24 37.32 30.54 -8.45
C LYS A 24 36.44 30.67 -7.20
N ARG A 25 35.96 29.54 -6.66
CA ARG A 25 35.35 29.46 -5.32
C ARG A 25 36.44 29.25 -4.26
N THR A 26 36.65 30.24 -3.41
CA THR A 26 37.33 30.13 -2.12
C THR A 26 36.41 29.43 -1.12
N ARG A 27 36.99 28.50 -0.35
CA ARG A 27 36.34 27.67 0.65
C ARG A 27 36.55 28.34 2.02
N THR A 28 35.49 28.87 2.63
CA THR A 28 35.55 29.40 4.00
C THR A 28 34.92 28.38 4.94
N HIS A 29 35.72 27.81 5.82
CA HIS A 29 35.27 27.02 6.96
C HIS A 29 34.77 27.98 8.04
N LEU A 30 33.49 27.88 8.40
CA LEU A 30 32.94 28.46 9.62
C LEU A 30 32.37 27.33 10.46
N GLY A 31 33.10 26.97 11.51
CA GLY A 31 32.63 26.07 12.54
C GLY A 31 31.64 26.80 13.45
N PHE A 32 30.47 26.22 13.63
CA PHE A 32 29.54 26.59 14.70
C PHE A 32 29.31 25.37 15.58
N ALA A 33 29.90 25.42 16.78
CA ALA A 33 29.55 24.53 17.88
C ALA A 33 28.38 25.16 18.65
N GLY A 34 27.19 24.57 18.52
CA GLY A 34 26.01 24.95 19.30
C GLY A 34 25.45 23.71 19.97
N LYS A 35 25.58 23.62 21.30
CA LYS A 35 24.93 22.61 22.14
C LYS A 35 23.42 22.77 22.04
N LEU A 36 22.73 21.77 21.49
CA LEU A 36 21.27 21.68 21.49
C LEU A 36 20.83 20.82 22.68
N VAL A 37 20.12 21.43 23.62
CA VAL A 37 19.49 20.74 24.76
C VAL A 37 18.18 20.13 24.26
N LEU A 38 18.08 18.80 24.34
CA LEU A 38 16.93 18.00 23.93
C LEU A 38 15.93 17.94 25.10
N PHE A 39 14.75 18.55 24.94
CA PHE A 39 13.60 18.30 25.83
C PHE A 39 12.81 17.11 25.28
N CYS A 40 12.83 15.98 25.99
CA CYS A 40 11.93 14.86 25.77
C CYS A 40 10.59 15.16 26.45
N LEU A 41 9.51 15.23 25.67
CA LEU A 41 8.15 15.07 26.17
C LEU A 41 7.63 13.73 25.63
N PRO A 42 7.00 12.87 26.47
CA PRO A 42 6.43 11.62 26.00
C PRO A 42 5.11 11.90 25.26
N LEU A 43 5.07 11.59 23.97
CA LEU A 43 3.83 11.49 23.20
C LEU A 43 3.29 10.06 23.34
N GLN A 44 2.13 9.98 23.99
CA GLN A 44 1.40 8.77 24.31
C GLN A 44 0.82 8.18 23.02
N ALA A 45 1.21 6.95 22.71
CA ALA A 45 0.68 6.18 21.59
C ALA A 45 -0.82 5.94 21.79
N CYS A 46 -1.63 6.33 20.81
CA CYS A 46 -3.03 5.93 20.72
C CYS A 46 -3.12 4.45 20.33
N GLY A 47 -2.95 3.57 21.33
CA GLY A 47 -3.32 2.16 21.24
C GLY A 47 -4.76 1.99 21.73
N GLY A 48 -5.63 1.46 20.88
CA GLY A 48 -6.99 1.07 21.25
C GLY A 48 -6.96 -0.05 22.28
N GLY A 49 -7.30 0.28 23.52
CA GLY A 49 -7.58 -0.68 24.58
C GLY A 49 -9.06 -0.58 24.98
N THR A 50 -9.80 -1.66 24.82
CA THR A 50 -11.15 -1.84 25.40
C THR A 50 -11.09 -1.79 26.92
N PRO A 51 -11.93 -0.98 27.62
CA PRO A 51 -11.97 -1.00 29.06
C PRO A 51 -12.93 -2.08 29.58
N THR A 52 -12.41 -2.98 30.41
CA THR A 52 -13.19 -3.80 31.35
C THR A 52 -13.44 -2.96 32.61
N PRO A 53 -14.65 -2.92 33.19
CA PRO A 53 -14.91 -2.10 34.36
C PRO A 53 -14.38 -2.79 35.63
N ALA A 54 -13.49 -2.09 36.35
CA ALA A 54 -13.12 -2.43 37.71
C ALA A 54 -13.96 -1.59 38.68
N ALA A 55 -14.69 -2.27 39.56
CA ALA A 55 -15.36 -1.69 40.70
C ALA A 55 -14.33 -1.25 41.76
N GLN A 56 -14.46 -0.01 42.25
CA GLN A 56 -13.92 0.39 43.54
C GLN A 56 -14.92 1.29 44.24
N GLY A 57 -15.30 0.86 45.44
CA GLY A 57 -16.04 1.68 46.39
C GLY A 57 -15.09 2.65 47.09
N SER A 58 -15.70 3.72 47.62
CA SER A 58 -15.09 4.56 48.64
C SER A 58 -16.18 5.06 49.56
N GLU A 59 -16.06 4.69 50.83
CA GLU A 59 -16.71 5.29 51.97
C GLU A 59 -16.29 6.76 52.13
N GLY A 60 -17.15 7.57 52.77
CA GLY A 60 -16.64 8.65 53.62
C GLY A 60 -17.33 10.01 53.50
N ALA A 61 -18.25 10.24 54.45
CA ALA A 61 -18.50 11.48 55.17
C ALA A 61 -19.31 12.65 54.53
N SER A 62 -20.49 12.80 55.13
CA SER A 62 -21.35 14.00 55.28
C SER A 62 -20.61 15.18 55.95
N PRO A 63 -21.09 16.45 55.87
CA PRO A 63 -22.23 16.86 56.71
C PRO A 63 -23.23 17.89 56.12
N GLU A 64 -24.47 17.73 56.59
CA GLU A 64 -25.44 18.72 57.13
C GLU A 64 -26.11 19.83 56.28
N THR A 65 -27.47 19.70 56.24
CA THR A 65 -28.58 20.68 56.41
C THR A 65 -28.69 21.90 55.46
N THR A 66 -29.85 22.31 54.93
CA THR A 66 -31.18 22.49 55.55
C THR A 66 -32.29 22.75 54.49
N THR A 67 -33.47 22.13 54.70
CA THR A 67 -34.87 22.56 54.42
C THR A 67 -35.39 23.00 53.05
N GLY A 68 -36.51 22.37 52.66
CA GLY A 68 -37.55 22.94 51.78
C GLY A 68 -38.56 21.89 51.29
N ALA A 69 -39.64 21.68 52.04
CA ALA A 69 -40.65 20.63 51.83
C ALA A 69 -41.93 21.13 51.13
N THR A 70 -42.58 20.23 50.37
CA THR A 70 -44.05 20.12 50.19
C THR A 70 -44.36 18.70 49.67
N ALA A 71 -44.89 17.82 50.55
CA ALA A 71 -46.28 17.30 50.58
C ALA A 71 -46.60 16.27 49.47
N LEU A 72 -46.55 14.96 49.75
CA LEU A 72 -47.58 14.07 50.34
C LEU A 72 -48.75 13.75 49.39
N ASP A 73 -48.80 12.49 48.93
CA ASP A 73 -50.04 11.70 48.92
C ASP A 73 -49.73 10.19 48.93
N ALA A 74 -50.70 9.44 49.47
CA ALA A 74 -50.52 8.21 50.23
C ALA A 74 -50.84 6.89 49.49
N ALA A 75 -50.12 5.82 49.88
CA ALA A 75 -50.55 4.42 50.13
C ALA A 75 -51.23 3.58 48.99
N PRO A 76 -51.27 2.21 49.07
CA PRO A 76 -50.99 1.35 50.22
C PRO A 76 -50.05 0.14 49.96
N ALA A 77 -49.65 -0.46 51.08
CA ALA A 77 -48.88 -1.70 51.19
C ALA A 77 -49.71 -2.95 50.89
N ALA A 78 -49.06 -3.96 50.32
CA ALA A 78 -49.54 -5.34 50.29
C ALA A 78 -48.39 -6.32 50.58
N THR A 79 -48.43 -6.85 51.79
CA THR A 79 -48.27 -8.25 52.22
C THR A 79 -47.33 -9.17 51.43
N SER A 80 -46.26 -9.62 52.09
CA SER A 80 -45.41 -10.73 51.65
C SER A 80 -46.13 -12.07 51.82
N THR A 81 -46.31 -12.82 50.74
CA THR A 81 -46.67 -14.24 50.77
C THR A 81 -45.45 -15.13 50.65
N ALA A 82 -45.49 -16.17 51.47
CA ALA A 82 -44.46 -17.15 51.72
C ALA A 82 -44.14 -18.06 50.52
N ALA A 83 -42.94 -18.64 50.61
CA ALA A 83 -42.30 -19.55 49.68
C ALA A 83 -43.18 -20.76 49.28
N ALA A 84 -43.29 -20.98 47.98
CA ALA A 84 -43.71 -22.24 47.37
C ALA A 84 -42.55 -22.79 46.52
N GLY A 85 -42.42 -24.11 46.55
CA GLY A 85 -41.20 -24.86 46.22
C GLY A 85 -40.62 -24.61 44.82
N ALA A 86 -39.30 -24.45 44.78
CA ALA A 86 -38.51 -24.53 43.57
C ALA A 86 -38.54 -25.97 43.03
N THR A 87 -39.26 -26.17 41.93
CA THR A 87 -39.08 -27.35 41.08
C THR A 87 -37.71 -27.24 40.40
N PRO A 88 -36.82 -28.25 40.49
CA PRO A 88 -35.55 -28.21 39.76
C PRO A 88 -35.85 -28.16 38.26
N ALA A 89 -35.31 -27.14 37.59
CA ALA A 89 -35.33 -27.04 36.14
C ALA A 89 -34.76 -28.35 35.54
N PRO A 90 -35.36 -28.89 34.47
CA PRO A 90 -34.83 -30.08 33.83
C PRO A 90 -33.39 -29.81 33.40
N SER A 91 -32.46 -30.60 33.94
CA SER A 91 -31.09 -30.71 33.46
C SER A 91 -31.15 -31.01 31.97
N VAL A 92 -30.91 -29.98 31.14
CA VAL A 92 -30.84 -30.13 29.69
C VAL A 92 -29.64 -31.02 29.43
N ALA A 93 -29.91 -32.29 29.16
CA ALA A 93 -28.94 -33.29 28.77
C ALA A 93 -28.03 -32.70 27.68
N GLY A 94 -26.73 -32.84 27.89
CA GLY A 94 -25.67 -32.17 27.15
C GLY A 94 -25.96 -32.10 25.66
N SER A 95 -26.23 -30.87 25.19
CA SER A 95 -26.13 -30.53 23.78
C SER A 95 -24.70 -30.84 23.36
N SER A 96 -24.53 -31.98 22.71
CA SER A 96 -23.26 -32.40 22.13
C SER A 96 -22.97 -31.37 21.06
N ALA A 97 -22.09 -30.42 21.37
CA ALA A 97 -21.69 -29.38 20.44
C ALA A 97 -21.22 -30.08 19.17
N THR A 98 -22.03 -30.04 18.13
CA THR A 98 -21.68 -30.61 16.83
C THR A 98 -20.43 -29.89 16.38
N GLU A 99 -19.33 -30.62 16.28
CA GLU A 99 -18.04 -30.08 15.89
C GLU A 99 -18.22 -29.31 14.57
N ALA A 100 -17.83 -28.04 14.57
CA ALA A 100 -17.99 -27.20 13.38
C ALA A 100 -17.25 -27.86 12.21
N PRO A 101 -17.82 -27.85 10.99
CA PRO A 101 -17.16 -28.44 9.84
C PRO A 101 -15.76 -27.82 9.67
N PRO A 102 -14.74 -28.63 9.32
CA PRO A 102 -13.39 -28.12 9.18
C PRO A 102 -13.33 -27.04 8.10
N SER A 103 -12.50 -26.02 8.33
CA SER A 103 -12.25 -24.96 7.36
C SER A 103 -11.62 -25.54 6.09
N PRO A 104 -12.15 -25.22 4.89
CA PRO A 104 -11.53 -25.62 3.63
C PRO A 104 -10.27 -24.80 3.30
N PHE A 105 -10.01 -23.71 4.03
CA PHE A 105 -8.81 -22.89 3.81
C PHE A 105 -7.54 -23.57 4.31
N THR A 106 -6.54 -23.64 3.45
CA THR A 106 -5.19 -24.14 3.78
C THR A 106 -4.19 -23.00 3.84
N PRO A 107 -3.17 -23.06 4.73
CA PRO A 107 -2.09 -22.07 4.74
C PRO A 107 -1.37 -22.05 3.38
N TRP A 108 -1.26 -20.87 2.78
CA TRP A 108 -0.60 -20.66 1.50
C TRP A 108 0.81 -20.10 1.69
N ALA A 109 0.93 -19.09 2.56
CA ALA A 109 2.19 -18.46 2.91
C ALA A 109 2.20 -17.96 4.35
N GLN A 110 3.36 -18.00 4.98
CA GLN A 110 3.61 -17.45 6.31
C GLN A 110 4.59 -16.30 6.21
N PHE A 111 4.25 -15.17 6.85
CA PHE A 111 5.07 -13.97 6.89
C PHE A 111 5.66 -13.74 8.28
N PRO A 112 6.82 -13.06 8.39
CA PRO A 112 7.48 -12.80 9.67
C PRO A 112 6.81 -11.63 10.43
N THR A 113 6.14 -10.75 9.70
CA THR A 113 5.43 -9.57 10.20
C THR A 113 4.00 -9.56 9.69
N GLU A 114 3.16 -8.71 10.29
CA GLU A 114 1.86 -8.38 9.72
C GLU A 114 2.06 -7.69 8.36
N VAL A 115 1.23 -8.08 7.40
CA VAL A 115 1.22 -7.52 6.05
C VAL A 115 -0.17 -6.98 5.75
N LYS A 116 -0.29 -6.14 4.73
CA LYS A 116 -1.56 -5.71 4.14
C LYS A 116 -1.70 -6.39 2.78
N LEU A 117 -2.93 -6.70 2.37
CA LEU A 117 -3.24 -7.25 1.06
C LEU A 117 -4.07 -6.22 0.28
N ALA A 118 -3.59 -5.81 -0.89
CA ALA A 118 -4.22 -4.76 -1.69
C ALA A 118 -4.40 -5.20 -3.14
N PRO A 119 -5.65 -5.42 -3.61
CA PRO A 119 -5.92 -5.82 -4.99
C PRO A 119 -5.46 -4.78 -6.03
N VAL A 120 -4.84 -5.24 -7.12
CA VAL A 120 -4.35 -4.42 -8.25
C VAL A 120 -4.67 -5.12 -9.58
N GLY A 121 -5.96 -5.23 -9.88
CA GLY A 121 -6.45 -5.89 -11.08
C GLY A 121 -6.65 -7.38 -10.83
N ASP A 122 -5.97 -8.22 -11.60
CA ASP A 122 -5.95 -9.69 -11.48
C ASP A 122 -4.80 -10.22 -10.58
N ALA A 123 -4.14 -9.31 -9.86
CA ALA A 123 -3.16 -9.62 -8.84
C ALA A 123 -3.47 -8.85 -7.54
N ALA A 124 -2.76 -9.19 -6.47
CA ALA A 124 -2.75 -8.41 -5.23
C ALA A 124 -1.31 -8.12 -4.79
N LEU A 125 -1.11 -6.94 -4.23
CA LEU A 125 0.12 -6.58 -3.54
C LEU A 125 0.03 -7.05 -2.10
N ILE A 126 1.03 -7.80 -1.66
CA ILE A 126 1.29 -8.08 -0.25
C ILE A 126 2.32 -7.06 0.21
N VAL A 127 1.91 -6.18 1.13
CA VAL A 127 2.70 -5.04 1.59
C VAL A 127 3.03 -5.22 3.06
N GLY A 128 4.31 -5.39 3.38
CA GLY A 128 4.78 -5.56 4.76
C GLY A 128 5.79 -4.48 5.15
N PRO A 129 5.79 -3.99 6.40
CA PRO A 129 6.90 -3.21 6.91
C PRO A 129 8.13 -4.09 7.05
N HIS A 130 9.29 -3.56 6.68
CA HIS A 130 10.57 -4.23 6.81
C HIS A 130 11.59 -3.27 7.42
N PRO A 131 12.05 -3.50 8.65
CA PRO A 131 13.04 -2.65 9.30
C PRO A 131 14.41 -2.89 8.66
N VAL A 132 14.99 -1.85 8.06
CA VAL A 132 16.35 -1.86 7.51
C VAL A 132 17.15 -0.74 8.18
N ASP A 133 18.10 -1.12 9.02
CA ASP A 133 19.08 -0.22 9.65
C ASP A 133 18.42 0.99 10.36
N GLY A 134 17.32 0.74 11.08
CA GLY A 134 16.56 1.76 11.81
C GLY A 134 15.60 2.61 10.95
N ASN A 135 15.52 2.35 9.64
CA ASN A 135 14.50 2.93 8.77
C ASN A 135 13.40 1.91 8.47
N PHE A 136 12.16 2.38 8.33
CA PHE A 136 11.06 1.57 7.82
C PHE A 136 11.09 1.54 6.29
N THR A 137 11.36 0.37 5.72
CA THR A 137 11.15 0.11 4.29
C THR A 137 9.87 -0.69 4.10
N PHE A 138 9.23 -0.55 2.95
CA PHE A 138 8.12 -1.42 2.58
C PHE A 138 8.61 -2.44 1.58
N SER A 139 8.27 -3.69 1.86
CA SER A 139 8.52 -4.80 0.97
C SER A 139 7.24 -5.20 0.28
N PHE A 140 7.35 -5.46 -1.01
CA PHE A 140 6.23 -5.79 -1.87
C PHE A 140 6.44 -7.18 -2.44
N LEU A 141 5.44 -8.04 -2.24
CA LEU A 141 5.29 -9.25 -3.02
C LEU A 141 4.05 -9.12 -3.87
N LEU A 142 4.05 -9.79 -5.01
CA LEU A 142 2.91 -9.89 -5.89
C LEU A 142 2.30 -11.28 -5.74
N LEU A 143 1.02 -11.34 -5.36
CA LEU A 143 0.19 -12.53 -5.40
C LEU A 143 -0.61 -12.52 -6.71
N SER A 144 -0.27 -13.40 -7.64
CA SER A 144 -1.00 -13.56 -8.90
C SER A 144 -2.34 -14.30 -8.70
N SER A 145 -3.18 -14.30 -9.73
CA SER A 145 -4.45 -15.05 -9.76
C SER A 145 -4.27 -16.57 -9.64
N SER A 146 -3.12 -17.12 -10.03
CA SER A 146 -2.78 -18.54 -9.84
C SER A 146 -2.27 -18.86 -8.42
N GLY A 147 -2.12 -17.85 -7.56
CA GLY A 147 -1.54 -17.99 -6.24
C GLY A 147 -0.01 -18.01 -6.22
N GLU A 148 0.65 -17.80 -7.37
CA GLU A 148 2.09 -17.59 -7.37
C GLU A 148 2.41 -16.26 -6.67
N ILE A 149 3.21 -16.35 -5.59
CA ILE A 149 3.79 -15.19 -4.92
C ILE A 149 5.21 -14.98 -5.44
N SER A 150 5.47 -13.82 -6.02
CA SER A 150 6.76 -13.40 -6.55
C SER A 150 7.23 -12.08 -5.93
N SER A 151 8.54 -11.87 -5.85
CA SER A 151 9.10 -10.54 -5.57
C SER A 151 9.33 -9.86 -6.91
N PRO A 152 8.58 -8.79 -7.22
CA PRO A 152 8.74 -8.16 -8.50
C PRO A 152 10.02 -7.31 -8.49
N GLU A 153 10.96 -7.65 -9.37
CA GLU A 153 12.31 -7.05 -9.39
C GLU A 153 12.24 -5.52 -9.48
N GLY A 154 13.09 -4.84 -8.69
CA GLY A 154 13.25 -3.38 -8.74
C GLY A 154 12.16 -2.55 -8.04
N LEU A 155 11.22 -3.18 -7.31
CA LEU A 155 10.08 -2.50 -6.69
C LEU A 155 10.19 -2.23 -5.19
N ASN A 156 11.37 -2.36 -4.60
CA ASN A 156 11.59 -1.90 -3.23
C ASN A 156 11.49 -0.37 -3.16
N MET A 157 10.51 0.16 -2.43
CA MET A 157 10.44 1.59 -2.12
C MET A 157 11.30 1.89 -0.89
N LYS A 158 12.32 2.72 -1.10
CA LYS A 158 13.01 3.38 0.01
C LYS A 158 12.12 4.53 0.49
N SER A 159 11.37 4.28 1.55
CA SER A 159 10.61 5.33 2.23
C SER A 159 11.54 6.13 3.15
N PRO A 160 11.27 7.44 3.37
CA PRO A 160 11.74 8.16 4.54
C PRO A 160 11.31 7.46 5.85
N VAL A 161 11.91 7.90 6.96
CA VAL A 161 11.82 7.33 8.32
C VAL A 161 10.39 6.95 8.76
N PHE A 162 9.35 7.60 8.22
CA PHE A 162 7.96 7.20 8.40
C PHE A 162 7.25 7.12 7.05
N ALA A 163 6.71 5.95 6.72
CA ALA A 163 5.57 5.88 5.82
C ALA A 163 4.58 4.80 6.28
N GLU A 164 3.35 4.97 5.82
CA GLU A 164 2.23 4.07 6.06
C GLU A 164 1.52 3.83 4.72
N PHE A 165 1.43 2.57 4.32
CA PHE A 165 0.64 2.16 3.17
C PHE A 165 -0.85 2.41 3.44
N GLN A 166 -1.49 3.17 2.56
CA GLN A 166 -2.92 3.45 2.61
C GLN A 166 -3.69 2.46 1.74
N THR A 167 -3.42 2.44 0.43
CA THR A 167 -4.14 1.57 -0.50
C THR A 167 -3.40 1.41 -1.83
N ALA A 168 -3.85 0.46 -2.65
CA ALA A 168 -3.41 0.27 -4.02
C ALA A 168 -4.59 0.11 -4.96
N ALA A 169 -4.39 0.45 -6.23
CA ALA A 169 -5.40 0.34 -7.27
C ALA A 169 -4.74 0.13 -8.65
N GLY A 170 -5.53 -0.16 -9.67
CA GLY A 170 -5.08 -0.23 -11.06
C GLY A 170 -4.86 -1.65 -11.56
N GLU A 171 -4.01 -1.85 -12.57
CA GLU A 171 -3.71 -3.16 -13.15
C GLU A 171 -2.20 -3.44 -13.14
N TRP A 172 -1.84 -4.60 -12.64
CA TRP A 172 -0.44 -5.03 -12.64
C TRP A 172 0.04 -5.49 -14.04
N PRO A 173 1.32 -5.27 -14.43
CA PRO A 173 2.36 -4.46 -13.78
C PRO A 173 2.39 -3.00 -14.24
N LYS A 174 1.62 -2.63 -15.27
CA LYS A 174 1.85 -1.37 -16.02
C LYS A 174 1.07 -0.17 -15.49
N SER A 175 0.02 -0.40 -14.72
CA SER A 175 -0.86 0.66 -14.23
C SER A 175 -1.27 0.41 -12.78
N ALA A 176 -0.44 -0.27 -11.99
CA ALA A 176 -0.65 -0.36 -10.55
C ALA A 176 -0.22 0.94 -9.89
N PHE A 177 -1.04 1.42 -8.96
CA PHE A 177 -0.83 2.62 -8.17
C PHE A 177 -0.86 2.26 -6.70
N MET A 178 -0.06 2.97 -5.91
CA MET A 178 -0.08 2.87 -4.46
C MET A 178 -0.11 4.26 -3.87
N SER A 179 -0.84 4.43 -2.77
CA SER A 179 -0.78 5.62 -1.92
C SER A 179 -0.12 5.27 -0.59
N PHE A 180 0.81 6.12 -0.18
CA PHE A 180 1.42 6.12 1.14
C PHE A 180 1.21 7.47 1.78
N ILE A 181 1.06 7.49 3.10
CA ILE A 181 1.36 8.69 3.88
C ILE A 181 2.82 8.56 4.27
N THR A 182 3.65 9.54 3.91
CA THR A 182 5.03 9.62 4.39
C THR A 182 5.20 10.88 5.22
N GLY A 183 6.17 10.90 6.13
CA GLY A 183 6.41 12.05 6.98
C GLY A 183 7.83 12.15 7.50
N ASN A 184 8.16 13.34 8.00
CA ASN A 184 9.41 13.61 8.72
C ASN A 184 9.25 13.48 10.25
N GLY A 185 8.19 12.81 10.70
CA GLY A 185 7.81 12.71 12.12
C GLY A 185 7.04 13.92 12.67
N ARG A 186 6.83 14.98 11.87
CA ARG A 186 6.02 16.16 12.25
C ARG A 186 4.86 16.43 11.32
N VAL A 187 5.09 16.31 10.02
CA VAL A 187 4.10 16.58 8.96
C VAL A 187 4.06 15.39 8.03
N GLY A 188 2.85 14.88 7.79
CA GLY A 188 2.59 13.89 6.76
C GLY A 188 2.31 14.54 5.41
N TRP A 189 2.64 13.83 4.33
CA TRP A 189 2.17 14.14 2.99
C TRP A 189 1.94 12.83 2.25
N SER A 190 1.01 12.83 1.31
CA SER A 190 0.79 11.64 0.48
C SER A 190 1.83 11.53 -0.62
N GLN A 191 2.31 10.30 -0.79
CA GLN A 191 3.06 9.87 -1.94
C GLN A 191 2.23 8.86 -2.74
N VAL A 192 1.93 9.18 -4.00
CA VAL A 192 1.36 8.23 -4.95
C VAL A 192 2.43 7.76 -5.91
N SER A 193 2.63 6.45 -5.96
CA SER A 193 3.58 5.79 -6.83
C SER A 193 2.86 4.98 -7.90
N GLN A 194 3.35 5.03 -9.13
CA GLN A 194 2.90 4.20 -10.25
C GLN A 194 3.96 3.14 -10.60
N ALA A 195 3.55 1.89 -10.78
CA ALA A 195 4.42 0.82 -11.27
C ALA A 195 4.77 1.07 -12.75
N THR A 196 6.05 0.94 -13.10
CA THR A 196 6.57 1.18 -14.47
C THR A 196 7.17 -0.06 -15.12
N GLY A 197 7.02 -1.23 -14.50
CA GLY A 197 7.71 -2.47 -14.86
C GLY A 197 9.23 -2.48 -14.57
N ARG A 198 9.84 -1.32 -14.30
CA ARG A 198 11.26 -1.19 -13.88
C ARG A 198 11.43 -0.69 -12.44
N GLY A 199 10.32 -0.51 -11.73
CA GLY A 199 10.29 0.16 -10.44
C GLY A 199 9.06 1.03 -10.25
N TRP A 200 9.01 1.71 -9.10
CA TRP A 200 7.97 2.67 -8.76
C TRP A 200 8.39 4.07 -9.20
N LYS A 201 7.51 4.75 -9.93
CA LYS A 201 7.64 6.15 -10.26
C LYS A 201 6.72 6.96 -9.36
N ASP A 202 7.30 7.86 -8.58
CA ASP A 202 6.53 8.86 -7.86
C ASP A 202 5.80 9.78 -8.87
N ILE A 203 4.49 9.84 -8.74
CA ILE A 203 3.61 10.68 -9.56
C ILE A 203 2.78 11.65 -8.69
N SER A 204 3.18 11.82 -7.43
CA SER A 204 2.52 12.72 -6.49
C SER A 204 2.52 14.14 -7.04
N ALA A 205 1.35 14.78 -6.98
CA ALA A 205 1.19 16.20 -7.31
C ALA A 205 0.85 17.05 -6.07
N ASN A 206 0.80 16.43 -4.89
CA ASN A 206 0.32 17.08 -3.68
C ASN A 206 1.39 18.02 -3.11
N SER A 207 0.96 19.19 -2.64
CA SER A 207 1.80 19.99 -1.76
C SER A 207 2.01 19.22 -0.44
N PRO A 208 3.13 19.44 0.26
CA PRO A 208 3.23 19.00 1.65
C PRO A 208 1.97 19.48 2.40
N ARG A 209 1.32 18.59 3.18
CA ARG A 209 0.06 18.73 3.96
C ARG A 209 -1.15 17.92 3.45
N TRP A 210 -1.24 17.62 2.16
CA TRP A 210 -2.37 16.83 1.66
C TRP A 210 -2.05 15.35 1.73
N VAL A 211 -2.93 14.59 2.36
CA VAL A 211 -2.88 13.13 2.40
C VAL A 211 -4.00 12.57 1.55
N ASP A 212 -3.67 11.64 0.66
CA ASP A 212 -4.67 10.89 -0.09
C ASP A 212 -5.17 9.77 0.83
N LEU A 213 -6.42 9.87 1.26
CA LEU A 213 -7.09 8.81 2.04
C LEU A 213 -7.06 7.49 1.29
N SER A 214 -7.31 7.54 -0.02
CA SER A 214 -7.34 6.34 -0.85
C SER A 214 -7.18 6.69 -2.34
N VAL A 215 -6.67 5.73 -3.13
CA VAL A 215 -6.61 5.71 -4.59
C VAL A 215 -7.44 4.53 -5.09
N GLN A 216 -8.27 4.75 -6.10
CA GLN A 216 -9.22 3.76 -6.61
C GLN A 216 -9.30 3.78 -8.14
N ARG A 217 -9.54 2.61 -8.76
CA ARG A 217 -9.86 2.54 -10.19
C ARG A 217 -11.16 3.29 -10.44
N TRP A 218 -11.17 4.13 -11.46
CA TRP A 218 -12.27 5.00 -11.79
C TRP A 218 -12.38 5.17 -13.30
N ASP A 219 -13.56 4.93 -13.88
CA ASP A 219 -13.94 5.25 -15.26
C ASP A 219 -12.87 5.03 -16.34
N LYS A 220 -12.98 3.90 -17.07
CA LYS A 220 -12.13 3.59 -18.25
C LYS A 220 -10.63 3.50 -17.91
N GLY A 221 -10.30 2.86 -16.79
CA GLY A 221 -8.91 2.62 -16.39
C GLY A 221 -8.19 3.85 -15.82
N ARG A 222 -8.89 4.96 -15.58
CA ARG A 222 -8.34 6.09 -14.82
C ARG A 222 -8.24 5.70 -13.36
N VAL A 223 -7.46 6.48 -12.61
CA VAL A 223 -7.35 6.31 -11.17
C VAL A 223 -7.65 7.64 -10.49
N LEU A 224 -8.49 7.59 -9.48
CA LEU A 224 -8.96 8.72 -8.72
C LEU A 224 -8.43 8.62 -7.29
N ALA A 225 -7.92 9.72 -6.76
CA ALA A 225 -7.53 9.85 -5.36
C ALA A 225 -8.47 10.84 -4.65
N LEU A 226 -8.77 10.59 -3.38
CA LEU A 226 -9.43 11.56 -2.50
C LEU A 226 -8.38 12.14 -1.54
N ALA A 227 -8.05 13.41 -1.73
CA ALA A 227 -7.10 14.14 -0.89
C ALA A 227 -7.83 14.92 0.22
N VAL A 228 -7.36 14.77 1.46
CA VAL A 228 -7.78 15.54 2.62
C VAL A 228 -6.62 16.36 3.17
N ASP A 229 -6.94 17.50 3.77
CA ASP A 229 -5.97 18.27 4.54
C ASP A 229 -5.82 17.63 5.92
N GLN A 230 -4.66 17.04 6.20
CA GLN A 230 -4.41 16.31 7.44
C GLN A 230 -4.57 17.19 8.69
N PHE A 231 -4.34 18.50 8.57
CA PHE A 231 -4.29 19.40 9.71
C PHE A 231 -5.43 20.42 9.75
N GLY A 232 -6.31 20.42 8.75
CA GLY A 232 -7.40 21.40 8.63
C GLY A 232 -6.92 22.87 8.56
N PHE A 233 -5.64 23.12 8.29
CA PHE A 233 -5.07 24.46 8.28
C PHE A 233 -5.49 25.26 7.05
N ASP A 234 -5.57 24.61 5.90
CA ASP A 234 -5.73 25.29 4.61
C ASP A 234 -7.18 25.71 4.34
N ARG A 235 -8.11 25.41 5.25
CA ARG A 235 -9.56 25.67 5.12
C ARG A 235 -10.03 25.41 3.68
N LYS A 236 -9.62 24.27 3.12
CA LYS A 236 -10.08 23.78 1.83
C LYS A 236 -10.87 22.49 2.03
N PRO A 237 -11.97 22.29 1.31
CA PRO A 237 -12.67 21.02 1.37
C PRO A 237 -11.77 19.91 0.82
N PRO A 238 -12.00 18.65 1.22
CA PRO A 238 -11.41 17.50 0.55
C PRO A 238 -11.66 17.56 -0.96
N THR A 239 -10.66 17.14 -1.72
CA THR A 239 -10.71 17.23 -3.18
C THR A 239 -10.35 15.91 -3.83
N PHE A 240 -11.11 15.59 -4.87
CA PHE A 240 -10.77 14.50 -5.76
C PHE A 240 -9.75 14.95 -6.81
N ARG A 241 -8.84 14.06 -7.18
CA ARG A 241 -7.86 14.30 -8.23
C ARG A 241 -7.65 13.07 -9.08
N VAL A 242 -7.48 13.28 -10.39
CA VAL A 242 -7.11 12.21 -11.30
C VAL A 242 -5.61 11.99 -11.19
N VAL A 243 -5.19 10.85 -10.65
CA VAL A 243 -3.78 10.46 -10.54
C VAL A 243 -3.25 9.84 -11.82
N SER A 244 -4.13 9.24 -12.63
CA SER A 244 -3.75 8.66 -13.92
C SER A 244 -4.86 8.67 -14.95
N GLY A 245 -4.46 8.79 -16.22
CA GLY A 245 -5.32 8.88 -17.39
C GLY A 245 -5.75 10.30 -17.73
N THR A 246 -6.14 10.53 -18.98
CA THR A 246 -6.59 11.85 -19.43
C THR A 246 -7.92 12.21 -18.75
N PRO A 247 -8.07 13.42 -18.18
CA PRO A 247 -9.33 13.86 -17.60
C PRO A 247 -10.35 14.13 -18.73
N THR A 248 -11.08 13.08 -19.11
CA THR A 248 -12.14 13.14 -20.14
C THR A 248 -13.53 13.41 -19.55
N ARG A 249 -13.65 13.32 -18.22
CA ARG A 249 -14.86 13.65 -17.46
C ARG A 249 -14.54 14.59 -16.32
N PRO A 250 -15.50 15.45 -15.94
CA PRO A 250 -15.33 16.29 -14.76
C PRO A 250 -15.21 15.42 -13.51
N VAL A 251 -14.43 15.91 -12.56
CA VAL A 251 -14.13 15.21 -11.32
C VAL A 251 -15.24 15.47 -10.29
N PRO A 252 -15.66 14.48 -9.49
CA PRO A 252 -16.60 14.67 -8.39
C PRO A 252 -16.20 15.82 -7.45
N LYS A 253 -17.19 16.47 -6.84
CA LYS A 253 -16.99 17.50 -5.82
C LYS A 253 -17.91 17.22 -4.65
N LEU A 254 -17.35 17.05 -3.46
CA LEU A 254 -18.14 16.85 -2.25
C LEU A 254 -19.14 18.00 -2.06
N ALA A 255 -20.31 17.64 -1.54
CA ALA A 255 -21.30 18.62 -1.12
C ALA A 255 -20.67 19.54 -0.08
N ARG A 256 -20.97 20.84 -0.16
CA ARG A 256 -20.48 21.81 0.83
C ARG A 256 -21.28 21.67 2.12
N SER A 257 -20.61 21.94 3.25
CA SER A 257 -21.33 22.03 4.52
C SER A 257 -22.35 23.17 4.46
N SER A 258 -23.54 22.91 5.00
CA SER A 258 -24.54 23.95 5.30
C SER A 258 -24.27 24.63 6.64
N VAL A 259 -23.38 24.08 7.46
CA VAL A 259 -23.04 24.65 8.76
C VAL A 259 -22.17 25.90 8.54
N PRO A 260 -22.55 27.06 9.09
CA PRO A 260 -21.73 28.25 9.01
C PRO A 260 -20.36 28.01 9.62
N MET A 261 -19.31 28.54 8.99
CA MET A 261 -17.97 28.49 9.57
C MET A 261 -17.98 29.15 10.97
N PRO A 262 -17.37 28.51 11.98
CA PRO A 262 -17.23 29.10 13.30
C PRO A 262 -16.57 30.49 13.24
N LYS A 263 -17.14 31.46 13.97
CA LYS A 263 -16.65 32.85 14.00
C LYS A 263 -15.32 33.00 14.74
N ASP A 264 -15.01 32.06 15.64
CA ASP A 264 -13.78 32.03 16.44
C ASP A 264 -12.55 31.61 15.62
N GLY A 265 -12.75 31.25 14.35
CA GLY A 265 -11.67 30.82 13.46
C GLY A 265 -11.24 29.38 13.65
N SER A 266 -11.90 28.61 14.51
CA SER A 266 -11.74 27.16 14.58
C SER A 266 -12.03 26.53 13.20
N PRO A 267 -11.37 25.41 12.87
CA PRO A 267 -11.57 24.76 11.58
C PRO A 267 -12.98 24.15 11.50
N GLY A 268 -13.93 24.91 10.95
CA GLY A 268 -15.20 24.36 10.51
C GLY A 268 -14.99 23.42 9.33
N CYS A 269 -15.83 22.38 9.19
CA CYS A 269 -15.76 21.52 8.02
C CYS A 269 -16.47 22.13 6.81
N LEU A 270 -15.79 22.06 5.67
CA LEU A 270 -16.19 22.73 4.43
C LEU A 270 -17.00 21.82 3.51
N SER A 271 -16.98 20.52 3.79
CA SER A 271 -17.79 19.50 3.15
C SER A 271 -18.93 19.07 4.08
N ALA A 272 -20.03 18.59 3.50
CA ALA A 272 -21.21 18.14 4.25
C ALA A 272 -20.90 16.93 5.15
N ILE A 273 -19.88 16.16 4.79
CA ILE A 273 -19.28 15.09 5.58
C ILE A 273 -17.79 15.35 5.78
N VAL A 274 -17.22 14.83 6.87
CA VAL A 274 -15.77 14.69 7.03
C VAL A 274 -15.40 13.32 6.45
N PRO A 275 -14.72 13.23 5.29
CA PRO A 275 -14.46 11.94 4.67
C PRO A 275 -13.56 11.09 5.56
N GLU A 276 -14.03 9.90 5.91
CA GLU A 276 -13.25 8.87 6.58
C GLU A 276 -12.92 7.73 5.63
N SER A 277 -13.75 7.53 4.59
CA SER A 277 -13.59 6.45 3.65
C SER A 277 -13.91 6.87 2.20
N PHE A 278 -13.31 6.16 1.25
CA PHE A 278 -13.50 6.40 -0.18
C PHE A 278 -13.38 5.10 -0.98
N ALA A 279 -14.38 4.86 -1.82
CA ALA A 279 -14.35 3.82 -2.83
C ALA A 279 -14.80 4.35 -4.20
N ALA A 280 -14.27 3.75 -5.27
CA ALA A 280 -14.72 4.01 -6.63
C ALA A 280 -14.77 2.72 -7.43
N THR A 281 -15.57 2.71 -8.49
CA THR A 281 -15.73 1.54 -9.36
C THR A 281 -15.13 1.83 -10.74
N PRO A 282 -14.69 0.78 -11.48
CA PRO A 282 -14.24 0.93 -12.87
C PRO A 282 -15.31 1.53 -13.81
N LEU A 283 -16.60 1.43 -13.44
CA LEU A 283 -17.73 2.03 -14.15
C LEU A 283 -17.88 3.55 -13.92
N GLY A 284 -17.10 4.12 -12.99
CA GLY A 284 -17.05 5.56 -12.75
C GLY A 284 -17.90 6.06 -11.59
N HIS A 285 -18.47 5.15 -10.79
CA HIS A 285 -19.19 5.49 -9.56
C HIS A 285 -18.18 5.83 -8.46
N VAL A 286 -18.56 6.76 -7.59
CA VAL A 286 -17.73 7.21 -6.47
C VAL A 286 -18.61 7.28 -5.21
N PHE A 287 -18.07 6.76 -4.12
CA PHE A 287 -18.71 6.64 -2.83
C PHE A 287 -17.79 7.21 -1.76
N VAL A 288 -18.30 8.12 -0.94
CA VAL A 288 -17.57 8.71 0.19
C VAL A 288 -18.46 8.68 1.42
N THR A 289 -17.96 8.16 2.53
CA THR A 289 -18.65 8.25 3.81
C THR A 289 -17.83 8.99 4.85
N GLY A 290 -18.56 9.43 5.85
CA GLY A 290 -18.02 9.88 7.11
C GLY A 290 -19.09 10.56 7.95
N PRO A 291 -18.71 11.04 9.13
CA PRO A 291 -19.61 11.75 10.01
C PRO A 291 -20.09 13.05 9.35
N LEU A 292 -21.29 13.47 9.73
CA LEU A 292 -21.83 14.77 9.38
C LEU A 292 -20.95 15.87 9.92
N CYS A 293 -20.76 16.90 9.10
CA CYS A 293 -20.21 18.17 9.56
C CYS A 293 -21.29 18.97 10.32
N ALA A 294 -21.68 18.54 11.52
CA ALA A 294 -22.61 19.26 12.40
C ALA A 294 -22.21 19.07 13.87
N ASP A 295 -22.20 20.16 14.63
CA ASP A 295 -21.64 20.19 15.99
C ASP A 295 -22.51 19.49 17.05
N ASP A 296 -23.77 19.16 16.74
CA ASP A 296 -24.76 18.75 17.75
C ASP A 296 -25.50 17.44 17.46
N LYS A 297 -25.35 16.85 16.28
CA LYS A 297 -26.05 15.61 15.92
C LYS A 297 -25.08 14.54 15.45
N PRO A 298 -24.87 13.46 16.23
CA PRO A 298 -24.16 12.30 15.73
C PRO A 298 -24.94 11.76 14.52
N GLY A 299 -24.26 11.60 13.42
CA GLY A 299 -24.84 11.11 12.18
C GLY A 299 -23.76 10.83 11.15
N ALA A 300 -24.08 9.95 10.20
CA ALA A 300 -23.19 9.58 9.12
C ALA A 300 -23.94 9.64 7.80
N LYS A 301 -23.25 10.04 6.73
CA LYS A 301 -23.82 10.07 5.38
C LYS A 301 -22.93 9.37 4.38
N LEU A 302 -23.57 8.85 3.35
CA LEU A 302 -22.93 8.47 2.10
C LEU A 302 -23.17 9.56 1.06
N GLU A 303 -22.10 10.09 0.47
CA GLU A 303 -22.14 10.82 -0.78
C GLU A 303 -21.87 9.87 -1.96
N TYR A 304 -22.83 9.80 -2.87
CA TYR A 304 -22.76 9.01 -4.10
C TYR A 304 -22.66 9.92 -5.33
N PHE A 305 -21.71 9.62 -6.21
CA PHE A 305 -21.61 10.25 -7.52
C PHE A 305 -21.83 9.20 -8.61
N ALA A 306 -22.88 9.41 -9.42
CA ALA A 306 -23.08 8.67 -10.64
C ALA A 306 -21.93 8.92 -11.64
N PRO A 307 -21.70 8.03 -12.62
CA PRO A 307 -20.64 8.19 -13.61
C PRO A 307 -20.71 9.56 -14.33
N GLY A 308 -19.66 10.37 -14.18
CA GLY A 308 -19.55 11.70 -14.78
C GLY A 308 -20.28 12.83 -14.03
N ALA A 309 -20.95 12.53 -12.92
CA ALA A 309 -21.58 13.54 -12.08
C ALA A 309 -20.53 14.33 -11.27
N THR A 310 -20.74 15.64 -11.15
CA THR A 310 -19.91 16.50 -10.28
C THR A 310 -20.56 16.80 -8.93
N LYS A 311 -21.87 16.60 -8.83
CA LYS A 311 -22.65 16.75 -7.60
C LYS A 311 -23.04 15.37 -7.09
N SER A 312 -22.98 15.19 -5.79
CA SER A 312 -23.41 13.96 -5.13
C SER A 312 -24.92 13.93 -4.92
N GLN A 313 -25.44 12.71 -4.77
CA GLN A 313 -26.64 12.42 -4.01
C GLN A 313 -26.21 12.01 -2.60
N THR A 314 -26.96 12.42 -1.58
CA THR A 314 -26.63 12.11 -0.19
C THR A 314 -27.64 11.14 0.39
N PHE A 315 -27.15 10.10 1.06
CA PHE A 315 -27.97 9.12 1.75
C PHE A 315 -27.62 9.12 3.24
N ASP A 316 -28.65 9.09 4.08
CA ASP A 316 -28.48 8.93 5.52
C ASP A 316 -28.12 7.47 5.83
N ILE A 317 -27.02 7.27 6.54
CA ILE A 317 -26.57 5.96 7.01
C ILE A 317 -26.30 6.00 8.51
N THR A 318 -26.96 6.90 9.24
CA THR A 318 -26.73 7.11 10.69
C THR A 318 -27.00 5.84 11.51
N GLU A 319 -27.97 5.03 11.11
CA GLU A 319 -28.24 3.74 11.77
C GLU A 319 -27.19 2.66 11.44
N HIS A 320 -26.36 2.90 10.42
CA HIS A 320 -25.42 1.95 9.83
C HIS A 320 -24.08 2.63 9.50
N PRO A 321 -23.41 3.27 10.48
CA PRO A 321 -22.13 3.92 10.21
C PRO A 321 -21.12 2.87 9.74
N LEU A 322 -20.38 3.22 8.68
CA LEU A 322 -19.32 2.40 8.13
C LEU A 322 -17.99 3.07 8.45
N GLY A 323 -17.04 2.32 9.04
CA GLY A 323 -15.66 2.75 9.22
C GLY A 323 -14.86 2.74 7.90
N GLU A 324 -13.65 2.19 7.91
CA GLU A 324 -12.88 1.99 6.67
C GLU A 324 -13.67 1.17 5.66
N MET A 325 -14.01 1.79 4.52
CA MET A 325 -14.92 1.18 3.55
C MET A 325 -14.22 0.49 2.39
N THR A 326 -14.90 -0.54 1.89
CA THR A 326 -14.67 -1.13 0.59
C THR A 326 -15.97 -1.13 -0.22
N ALA A 327 -15.84 -1.07 -1.54
CA ALA A 327 -17.00 -1.18 -2.44
C ALA A 327 -16.73 -2.18 -3.55
N ALA A 328 -17.77 -2.95 -3.87
CA ALA A 328 -17.81 -3.92 -4.93
C ALA A 328 -19.00 -3.59 -5.84
N ALA A 329 -18.80 -3.45 -7.15
CA ALA A 329 -19.87 -3.16 -8.09
C ALA A 329 -19.91 -4.15 -9.24
N ARG A 330 -21.04 -4.86 -9.40
CA ARG A 330 -21.30 -5.75 -10.54
C ARG A 330 -21.94 -4.98 -11.70
N ALA A 331 -22.72 -3.96 -11.38
CA ALA A 331 -23.39 -3.08 -12.32
C ALA A 331 -23.58 -1.68 -11.71
N VAL A 332 -24.23 -0.78 -12.47
CA VAL A 332 -24.50 0.61 -12.04
C VAL A 332 -25.51 0.70 -10.89
N ASP A 333 -26.31 -0.35 -10.72
CA ASP A 333 -27.43 -0.53 -9.80
C ASP A 333 -27.25 -1.78 -8.91
N ASP A 334 -26.01 -2.27 -8.79
CA ASP A 334 -25.69 -3.50 -8.08
C ASP A 334 -24.33 -3.31 -7.41
N VAL A 335 -24.35 -2.47 -6.37
CA VAL A 335 -23.16 -2.04 -5.62
C VAL A 335 -23.30 -2.41 -4.15
N TYR A 336 -22.25 -3.01 -3.61
CA TYR A 336 -22.17 -3.40 -2.21
C TYR A 336 -21.11 -2.57 -1.51
N LEU A 337 -21.46 -2.12 -0.30
CA LEU A 337 -20.62 -1.33 0.57
C LEU A 337 -20.47 -2.08 1.89
N SER A 338 -19.24 -2.20 2.36
CA SER A 338 -18.97 -2.66 3.73
C SER A 338 -17.95 -1.75 4.38
N GLY A 339 -17.90 -1.79 5.71
CA GLY A 339 -16.81 -1.21 6.48
C GLY A 339 -16.65 -1.88 7.83
N THR A 340 -15.55 -1.59 8.50
CA THR A 340 -15.20 -2.18 9.80
C THR A 340 -16.33 -1.98 10.81
N GLY A 341 -16.83 -3.08 11.39
CA GLY A 341 -17.90 -3.09 12.39
C GLY A 341 -19.31 -2.72 11.90
N GLY A 342 -19.48 -2.42 10.61
CA GLY A 342 -20.75 -2.01 10.00
C GLY A 342 -21.45 -3.13 9.22
N PRO A 343 -22.74 -3.01 8.92
CA PRO A 343 -23.45 -3.99 8.11
C PRO A 343 -23.02 -3.95 6.64
N LEU A 344 -23.34 -5.00 5.89
CA LEU A 344 -23.33 -4.94 4.43
C LEU A 344 -24.51 -4.13 3.94
N LEU A 345 -24.22 -3.10 3.14
CA LEU A 345 -25.22 -2.28 2.49
C LEU A 345 -25.23 -2.58 0.99
N HIS A 346 -26.42 -2.64 0.41
CA HIS A 346 -26.64 -2.78 -1.02
C HIS A 346 -27.25 -1.50 -1.57
N PHE A 347 -26.64 -0.96 -2.61
CA PHE A 347 -27.10 0.22 -3.34
C PHE A 347 -27.62 -0.19 -4.72
N ASP A 348 -28.92 0.01 -4.93
CA ASP A 348 -29.64 -0.37 -6.16
C ASP A 348 -29.66 0.75 -7.23
N GLY A 349 -28.80 1.76 -7.09
CA GLY A 349 -28.81 2.95 -7.93
C GLY A 349 -29.70 4.08 -7.43
N LYS A 350 -30.61 3.82 -6.50
CA LYS A 350 -31.57 4.81 -5.95
C LYS A 350 -31.65 4.82 -4.44
N THR A 351 -31.54 3.66 -3.80
CA THR A 351 -31.72 3.47 -2.37
C THR A 351 -30.60 2.60 -1.81
N ILE A 352 -30.35 2.75 -0.51
CA ILE A 352 -29.43 1.89 0.22
C ILE A 352 -30.27 1.03 1.14
N THR A 353 -30.07 -0.29 1.05
CA THR A 353 -30.72 -1.26 1.93
C THR A 353 -29.68 -2.09 2.65
N LYS A 354 -29.96 -2.42 3.92
CA LYS A 354 -29.13 -3.34 4.70
C LYS A 354 -29.36 -4.77 4.21
N VAL A 355 -28.29 -5.51 3.95
CA VAL A 355 -28.35 -6.96 3.69
C VAL A 355 -28.44 -7.67 5.04
N SER A 356 -29.62 -8.20 5.38
CA SER A 356 -29.92 -8.74 6.71
C SER A 356 -29.27 -10.09 7.01
N GLU A 357 -28.88 -10.84 5.98
CA GLU A 357 -28.46 -12.25 6.09
C GLU A 357 -26.97 -12.42 6.40
N VAL A 358 -26.18 -11.34 6.32
CA VAL A 358 -24.73 -11.38 6.51
C VAL A 358 -24.34 -10.46 7.66
N PRO A 359 -23.90 -10.99 8.82
CA PRO A 359 -23.23 -10.17 9.83
C PRO A 359 -21.87 -9.79 9.25
N VAL A 360 -21.52 -8.50 9.18
CA VAL A 360 -20.30 -8.08 8.47
C VAL A 360 -19.43 -7.24 9.37
N SER A 361 -18.12 -7.41 9.23
CA SER A 361 -17.11 -6.66 9.98
C SER A 361 -15.85 -6.36 9.15
N GLY A 362 -15.86 -6.61 7.84
CA GLY A 362 -14.65 -6.54 7.01
C GLY A 362 -14.88 -6.23 5.52
N PRO A 363 -13.84 -6.42 4.69
CA PRO A 363 -13.85 -6.05 3.27
C PRO A 363 -14.78 -6.91 2.42
N VAL A 364 -15.30 -6.30 1.35
CA VAL A 364 -15.99 -6.97 0.25
C VAL A 364 -15.13 -7.03 -1.00
N SER A 365 -15.27 -8.11 -1.77
CA SER A 365 -14.53 -8.32 -3.02
C SER A 365 -15.43 -8.94 -4.08
N LEU A 366 -15.09 -8.75 -5.35
CA LEU A 366 -15.71 -9.43 -6.48
C LEU A 366 -14.68 -10.32 -7.14
N SER A 367 -15.08 -11.55 -7.42
CA SER A 367 -14.33 -12.41 -8.33
C SER A 367 -14.44 -11.92 -9.77
N ALA A 368 -13.57 -12.43 -10.64
CA ALA A 368 -13.67 -12.19 -12.09
C ALA A 368 -15.01 -12.67 -12.67
N GLU A 369 -15.65 -13.67 -12.06
CA GLU A 369 -16.94 -14.22 -12.45
C GLU A 369 -18.13 -13.38 -11.93
N GLY A 370 -17.87 -12.36 -11.11
CA GLY A 370 -18.89 -11.46 -10.55
C GLY A 370 -19.60 -12.01 -9.32
N THR A 371 -19.06 -13.05 -8.68
CA THR A 371 -19.54 -13.49 -7.36
C THR A 371 -19.06 -12.51 -6.31
N LEU A 372 -19.98 -12.14 -5.42
CA LEU A 372 -19.68 -11.25 -4.31
C LEU A 372 -19.14 -12.08 -3.15
N TRP A 373 -18.01 -11.65 -2.59
CA TRP A 373 -17.40 -12.25 -1.42
C TRP A 373 -17.30 -11.23 -0.30
N VAL A 374 -17.62 -11.65 0.92
CA VAL A 374 -17.78 -10.78 2.08
C VAL A 374 -17.11 -11.41 3.30
N ASN A 375 -16.31 -10.63 4.01
CA ASN A 375 -15.66 -11.07 5.24
C ASN A 375 -16.48 -10.66 6.49
N SER A 376 -16.83 -11.65 7.31
CA SER A 376 -17.58 -11.50 8.58
C SER A 376 -16.69 -11.61 9.82
N GLY A 377 -15.37 -11.69 9.67
CA GLY A 377 -14.43 -11.93 10.75
C GLY A 377 -14.02 -13.40 10.81
N ASP A 378 -14.91 -14.27 11.28
CA ASP A 378 -14.68 -15.72 11.47
C ASP A 378 -15.15 -16.59 10.28
N LYS A 379 -15.86 -15.99 9.32
CA LYS A 379 -16.40 -16.66 8.14
C LYS A 379 -16.28 -15.76 6.92
N LEU A 380 -16.24 -16.39 5.75
CA LEU A 380 -16.56 -15.73 4.50
C LEU A 380 -17.98 -16.07 4.08
N TYR A 381 -18.62 -15.12 3.42
CA TYR A 381 -19.87 -15.34 2.72
C TYR A 381 -19.67 -15.07 1.25
N LYS A 382 -20.20 -15.93 0.38
CA LYS A 382 -20.22 -15.69 -1.05
C LYS A 382 -21.64 -15.73 -1.60
N GLN A 383 -21.89 -14.93 -2.64
CA GLN A 383 -23.17 -14.89 -3.34
C GLN A 383 -22.95 -14.68 -4.84
N VAL A 384 -23.30 -15.70 -5.62
CA VAL A 384 -23.48 -15.56 -7.07
C VAL A 384 -24.70 -14.66 -7.32
N LYS A 385 -24.69 -13.83 -8.37
CA LYS A 385 -25.80 -12.89 -8.64
C LYS A 385 -27.16 -13.59 -8.67
N GLY A 386 -28.08 -13.14 -7.80
CA GLY A 386 -29.42 -13.72 -7.63
C GLY A 386 -29.47 -15.05 -6.87
N GLY A 387 -28.32 -15.58 -6.44
CA GLY A 387 -28.20 -16.80 -5.64
C GLY A 387 -28.38 -16.56 -4.15
N LYS A 388 -28.38 -17.66 -3.38
CA LYS A 388 -28.36 -17.61 -1.92
C LYS A 388 -26.95 -17.33 -1.40
N TRP A 389 -26.86 -16.75 -0.21
CA TRP A 389 -25.60 -16.64 0.50
C TRP A 389 -25.12 -18.03 0.96
N GLU A 390 -23.85 -18.30 0.70
CA GLU A 390 -23.15 -19.49 1.18
C GLU A 390 -22.07 -19.04 2.17
N SER A 391 -22.09 -19.57 3.39
CA SER A 391 -21.05 -19.33 4.39
C SER A 391 -19.94 -20.37 4.27
N ILE A 392 -18.69 -19.92 4.35
CA ILE A 392 -17.49 -20.76 4.35
C ILE A 392 -16.72 -20.46 5.64
N ALA A 393 -16.45 -21.49 6.43
CA ALA A 393 -15.71 -21.36 7.68
C ALA A 393 -14.24 -20.97 7.41
N LEU A 394 -13.72 -20.01 8.17
CA LEU A 394 -12.29 -19.77 8.25
C LEU A 394 -11.65 -20.74 9.28
N PRO A 395 -10.30 -20.86 9.31
CA PRO A 395 -9.63 -21.67 10.31
C PRO A 395 -10.08 -21.28 11.74
N PRO A 396 -10.11 -22.23 12.70
CA PRO A 396 -10.56 -21.93 14.06
C PRO A 396 -9.82 -20.73 14.67
N LYS A 397 -10.58 -19.79 15.24
CA LYS A 397 -10.07 -18.52 15.83
C LYS A 397 -9.42 -17.54 14.84
N ALA A 398 -9.53 -17.81 13.53
CA ALA A 398 -9.09 -16.86 12.53
C ALA A 398 -10.00 -15.63 12.50
N VAL A 399 -9.38 -14.45 12.41
CA VAL A 399 -10.06 -13.21 12.03
C VAL A 399 -9.37 -12.70 10.78
N ALA A 400 -10.06 -12.74 9.64
CA ALA A 400 -9.48 -12.27 8.39
C ALA A 400 -9.36 -10.74 8.41
N SER A 401 -8.16 -10.22 8.16
CA SER A 401 -7.87 -8.78 8.05
C SER A 401 -7.98 -8.26 6.62
N ALA A 402 -7.86 -9.15 5.63
CA ALA A 402 -7.99 -8.79 4.22
C ALA A 402 -8.52 -9.96 3.38
N LEU A 403 -9.14 -9.63 2.24
CA LEU A 403 -9.74 -10.56 1.30
C LEU A 403 -9.37 -10.16 -0.13
N TYR A 404 -8.89 -11.12 -0.91
CA TYR A 404 -8.61 -10.98 -2.33
C TYR A 404 -9.18 -12.17 -3.08
N VAL A 405 -10.02 -11.94 -4.09
CA VAL A 405 -10.69 -13.01 -4.83
C VAL A 405 -10.41 -12.84 -6.33
N PRO A 406 -9.32 -13.40 -6.86
CA PRO A 406 -9.05 -13.38 -8.30
C PRO A 406 -10.11 -14.15 -9.08
N THR A 407 -10.52 -15.31 -8.57
CA THR A 407 -11.53 -16.20 -9.13
C THR A 407 -12.34 -16.84 -8.02
N ASP A 408 -13.53 -17.34 -8.35
CA ASP A 408 -14.37 -18.07 -7.40
C ASP A 408 -13.73 -19.34 -6.83
N ALA A 409 -12.80 -19.94 -7.55
CA ALA A 409 -12.08 -21.13 -7.13
C ALA A 409 -10.91 -20.82 -6.17
N GLN A 410 -10.45 -19.56 -6.12
CA GLN A 410 -9.19 -19.21 -5.47
C GLN A 410 -9.28 -17.92 -4.63
N PRO A 411 -10.19 -17.82 -3.63
CA PRO A 411 -10.14 -16.73 -2.68
C PRO A 411 -8.90 -16.86 -1.79
N PHE A 412 -8.27 -15.72 -1.52
CA PHE A 412 -7.17 -15.57 -0.57
C PHE A 412 -7.61 -14.69 0.60
N VAL A 413 -7.33 -15.16 1.81
CA VAL A 413 -7.60 -14.43 3.05
C VAL A 413 -6.34 -14.27 3.86
N LEU A 414 -6.12 -13.07 4.37
CA LEU A 414 -5.02 -12.81 5.29
C LEU A 414 -5.54 -12.88 6.72
N VAL A 415 -4.94 -13.74 7.54
CA VAL A 415 -5.25 -13.92 8.96
C VAL A 415 -3.96 -13.73 9.76
N GLY A 416 -3.85 -12.60 10.47
CA GLY A 416 -2.62 -12.21 11.14
C GLY A 416 -1.45 -12.13 10.17
N LYS A 417 -0.51 -13.08 10.28
CA LYS A 417 0.70 -13.17 9.45
C LYS A 417 0.64 -14.28 8.38
N THR A 418 -0.51 -14.92 8.21
CA THR A 418 -0.65 -16.10 7.36
C THR A 418 -1.65 -15.81 6.25
N LEU A 419 -1.23 -16.01 5.01
CA LEU A 419 -2.12 -16.02 3.86
C LEU A 419 -2.70 -17.43 3.73
N TYR A 420 -4.02 -17.55 3.65
CA TYR A 420 -4.70 -18.80 3.37
C TYR A 420 -5.35 -18.76 1.99
N GLY A 421 -5.42 -19.91 1.32
CA GLY A 421 -6.16 -20.12 0.08
C GLY A 421 -7.15 -21.29 0.20
N LEU A 422 -8.16 -21.34 -0.67
CA LEU A 422 -9.16 -22.42 -0.66
C LEU A 422 -8.65 -23.77 -1.19
N SER A 423 -7.55 -23.74 -1.93
CA SER A 423 -6.83 -24.91 -2.43
C SER A 423 -5.49 -25.05 -1.71
N GLU A 424 -4.80 -26.18 -1.90
CA GLU A 424 -3.42 -26.33 -1.42
C GLU A 424 -2.44 -25.56 -2.33
N PRO A 425 -1.44 -24.85 -1.76
CA PRO A 425 -0.44 -24.17 -2.56
C PRO A 425 0.42 -25.16 -3.36
N PRO A 426 0.68 -24.89 -4.66
CA PRO A 426 1.61 -25.70 -5.42
C PRO A 426 3.01 -25.60 -4.80
N GLY A 427 3.54 -26.75 -4.36
CA GLY A 427 4.84 -26.83 -3.67
C GLY A 427 4.78 -26.65 -2.15
N GLY A 428 3.59 -26.66 -1.54
CA GLY A 428 3.41 -26.56 -0.10
C GLY A 428 3.48 -25.13 0.45
N VAL A 429 3.35 -25.00 1.77
CA VAL A 429 3.27 -23.70 2.45
C VAL A 429 4.60 -22.95 2.31
N LYS A 430 4.58 -21.77 1.68
CA LYS A 430 5.78 -20.94 1.54
C LYS A 430 6.08 -20.21 2.85
N GLN A 431 7.24 -20.47 3.43
CA GLN A 431 7.75 -19.74 4.60
C GLN A 431 8.60 -18.55 4.12
N TYR A 432 8.06 -17.34 4.23
CA TYR A 432 8.84 -16.14 3.96
C TYR A 432 9.60 -15.76 5.22
N GLN A 433 10.93 -15.79 5.12
CA GLN A 433 11.77 -15.30 6.20
C GLN A 433 11.75 -13.76 6.26
N ALA A 434 12.33 -13.18 7.33
CA ALA A 434 12.56 -11.75 7.47
C ALA A 434 13.34 -11.12 6.30
N GLU A 435 13.85 -11.92 5.36
CA GLU A 435 14.41 -11.52 4.06
C GLU A 435 13.39 -10.85 3.09
N PHE A 436 12.23 -10.41 3.60
CA PHE A 436 11.36 -9.42 2.94
C PHE A 436 12.12 -8.20 2.44
N GLY A 437 13.27 -7.89 3.01
CA GLY A 437 14.36 -7.31 2.25
C GLY A 437 15.56 -8.18 2.50
N GLN A 438 16.11 -8.83 1.48
CA GLN A 438 17.56 -8.91 1.49
C GLN A 438 18.00 -7.47 1.68
N LYS A 439 18.65 -7.17 2.83
CA LYS A 439 19.41 -5.94 2.96
C LYS A 439 20.13 -5.81 1.62
N PRO A 440 20.10 -4.66 0.92
CA PRO A 440 21.05 -4.44 -0.16
C PRO A 440 22.40 -4.64 0.51
N THR A 441 22.96 -5.85 0.39
CA THR A 441 23.99 -6.37 1.28
C THR A 441 25.06 -5.33 1.26
N THR A 442 25.26 -4.60 2.37
CA THR A 442 25.86 -3.26 2.38
C THR A 442 27.09 -3.25 1.50
N LEU A 443 26.94 -2.88 0.21
CA LEU A 443 27.70 -3.47 -0.92
C LEU A 443 29.06 -3.93 -0.41
N SER A 444 29.11 -5.16 0.13
CA SER A 444 30.28 -5.57 0.88
C SER A 444 31.27 -5.75 -0.22
N LEU A 445 32.12 -4.73 -0.41
CA LEU A 445 33.00 -4.63 -1.55
C LEU A 445 33.64 -6.00 -1.63
N PRO A 446 33.35 -6.77 -2.70
CA PRO A 446 33.68 -8.17 -2.69
C PRO A 446 35.15 -8.30 -2.33
N LYS A 447 35.49 -9.23 -1.44
CA LYS A 447 36.87 -9.36 -0.99
C LYS A 447 37.75 -9.50 -2.23
N ALA A 448 38.92 -8.85 -2.22
CA ALA A 448 39.92 -9.08 -3.24
C ALA A 448 40.15 -10.59 -3.36
N ALA A 449 40.21 -11.10 -4.59
CA ALA A 449 40.43 -12.52 -4.81
C ALA A 449 41.79 -12.95 -4.25
N ASN A 450 41.85 -14.19 -3.77
CA ASN A 450 43.07 -14.90 -3.40
C ASN A 450 43.04 -16.30 -4.04
N PRO A 451 44.14 -17.07 -3.97
CA PRO A 451 44.19 -18.43 -4.52
C PRO A 451 43.18 -19.41 -3.92
N GLU A 452 42.64 -19.14 -2.72
CA GLU A 452 41.64 -19.99 -2.04
C GLU A 452 40.20 -19.68 -2.47
N CYS A 453 40.00 -18.69 -3.33
CA CYS A 453 38.68 -18.25 -3.72
C CYS A 453 37.97 -19.28 -4.62
N GLN A 454 36.83 -19.79 -4.16
CA GLN A 454 36.00 -20.75 -4.91
C GLN A 454 35.33 -20.14 -6.15
N HIS A 455 35.07 -18.83 -6.13
CA HIS A 455 34.34 -18.13 -7.19
C HIS A 455 35.11 -16.87 -7.60
N LEU A 456 36.00 -17.05 -8.57
CA LEU A 456 36.81 -15.97 -9.13
C LEU A 456 35.95 -15.14 -10.09
N TYR A 457 35.96 -13.82 -9.90
CA TYR A 457 35.24 -12.89 -10.75
C TYR A 457 36.10 -11.66 -11.06
N ALA A 458 36.47 -11.49 -12.33
CA ALA A 458 37.15 -10.30 -12.81
C ALA A 458 36.10 -9.25 -13.22
N LEU A 459 35.89 -8.23 -12.38
CA LEU A 459 35.04 -7.09 -12.71
C LEU A 459 35.81 -6.16 -13.65
N LEU A 460 35.34 -6.02 -14.90
CA LEU A 460 36.03 -5.23 -15.92
C LEU A 460 35.43 -3.82 -16.05
N TYR A 461 34.11 -3.71 -16.13
CA TYR A 461 33.40 -2.41 -16.29
C TYR A 461 32.04 -2.41 -15.60
N GLY A 462 31.66 -1.27 -15.01
CA GLY A 462 30.28 -1.02 -14.61
C GLY A 462 29.47 -0.42 -15.76
N PHE A 463 28.22 -0.86 -15.92
CA PHE A 463 27.30 -0.22 -16.87
C PHE A 463 26.90 1.15 -16.36
N THR A 464 26.85 2.11 -17.28
CA THR A 464 26.18 3.38 -17.00
C THR A 464 24.70 3.24 -17.29
N LYS A 465 23.88 4.17 -16.78
CA LYS A 465 22.43 4.18 -17.06
C LYS A 465 22.08 4.28 -18.56
N VAL A 466 23.03 4.70 -19.40
CA VAL A 466 22.84 4.88 -20.84
C VAL A 466 23.45 3.76 -21.68
N THR A 467 24.12 2.79 -21.05
CA THR A 467 24.71 1.65 -21.76
C THR A 467 23.59 0.69 -22.17
N PRO A 468 23.40 0.41 -23.47
CA PRO A 468 22.40 -0.56 -23.94
C PRO A 468 22.67 -1.97 -23.39
N ASP A 469 21.61 -2.76 -23.21
CA ASP A 469 21.72 -4.13 -22.68
C ASP A 469 22.50 -5.07 -23.62
N ASP A 470 22.48 -4.79 -24.92
CA ASP A 470 23.15 -5.52 -25.99
C ASP A 470 24.58 -5.01 -26.29
N TYR A 471 25.06 -4.00 -25.57
CA TYR A 471 26.42 -3.47 -25.76
C TYR A 471 27.48 -4.58 -25.68
N ASP A 472 28.45 -4.55 -26.59
CA ASP A 472 29.36 -5.67 -26.88
C ASP A 472 30.82 -5.40 -26.47
N PHE A 473 31.12 -4.26 -25.84
CA PHE A 473 32.45 -3.94 -25.27
C PHE A 473 33.61 -3.99 -26.28
N PRO A 474 33.57 -3.21 -27.37
CA PRO A 474 34.51 -3.33 -28.49
C PRO A 474 35.97 -3.09 -28.09
N LEU A 475 36.22 -2.21 -27.12
CA LEU A 475 37.58 -1.94 -26.62
C LEU A 475 38.17 -3.14 -25.87
N THR A 476 37.37 -3.80 -25.03
CA THR A 476 37.80 -4.98 -24.29
C THR A 476 37.97 -6.17 -25.23
N ARG A 477 37.02 -6.37 -26.16
CA ARG A 477 37.12 -7.38 -27.23
C ARG A 477 38.41 -7.23 -28.03
N LYS A 478 38.74 -6.00 -28.45
CA LYS A 478 40.00 -5.69 -29.14
C LYS A 478 41.22 -6.02 -28.27
N ALA A 479 41.17 -5.73 -26.97
CA ALA A 479 42.26 -6.00 -26.05
C ALA A 479 42.53 -7.50 -25.86
N ILE A 480 41.49 -8.33 -25.74
CA ILE A 480 41.62 -9.78 -25.49
C ILE A 480 41.80 -10.62 -26.76
N LYS A 481 41.73 -10.00 -27.94
CA LYS A 481 42.01 -10.67 -29.22
C LYS A 481 43.43 -11.27 -29.23
N GLY A 482 43.52 -12.51 -29.69
CA GLY A 482 44.73 -13.31 -29.80
C GLY A 482 45.23 -13.92 -28.48
N GLN A 483 44.52 -13.73 -27.36
CA GLN A 483 44.96 -14.21 -26.05
C GLN A 483 44.47 -15.65 -25.80
N ALA A 484 45.15 -16.65 -26.37
CA ALA A 484 44.76 -18.07 -26.26
C ALA A 484 44.68 -18.60 -24.81
N TRP A 485 45.41 -18.00 -23.87
CA TRP A 485 45.35 -18.36 -22.45
C TRP A 485 44.02 -18.00 -21.77
N LEU A 486 43.09 -17.35 -22.48
CA LEU A 486 41.73 -17.05 -22.02
C LEU A 486 40.67 -18.06 -22.50
N GLU A 487 41.05 -19.15 -23.17
CA GLU A 487 40.11 -20.09 -23.81
C GLU A 487 39.03 -20.66 -22.86
N GLU A 488 39.35 -20.86 -21.58
CA GLU A 488 38.41 -21.35 -20.57
C GLU A 488 37.71 -20.22 -19.78
N THR A 489 37.97 -18.95 -20.12
CA THR A 489 37.38 -17.81 -19.43
C THR A 489 36.01 -17.46 -20.00
N ARG A 490 34.98 -17.44 -19.14
CA ARG A 490 33.62 -17.01 -19.52
C ARG A 490 33.48 -15.51 -19.38
N PHE A 491 33.17 -14.80 -20.46
CA PHE A 491 32.83 -13.37 -20.40
C PHE A 491 31.33 -13.19 -20.19
N VAL A 492 30.96 -12.38 -19.21
CA VAL A 492 29.58 -12.30 -18.72
C VAL A 492 29.16 -10.86 -18.45
N VAL A 493 27.90 -10.56 -18.69
CA VAL A 493 27.20 -9.47 -18.00
C VAL A 493 26.57 -10.06 -16.76
N THR A 494 26.85 -9.43 -15.63
CA THR A 494 26.27 -9.78 -14.34
C THR A 494 25.41 -8.64 -13.82
N GLU A 495 24.57 -8.93 -12.84
CA GLU A 495 23.76 -7.94 -12.15
C GLU A 495 23.97 -8.06 -10.64
N ASP A 496 24.26 -6.92 -10.02
CA ASP A 496 24.33 -6.81 -8.56
C ASP A 496 23.60 -5.52 -8.14
N ASN A 497 22.60 -5.67 -7.27
CA ASN A 497 21.76 -4.58 -6.77
C ASN A 497 21.15 -3.71 -7.89
N GLY A 498 20.68 -4.35 -8.98
CA GLY A 498 20.09 -3.68 -10.14
C GLY A 498 21.08 -2.88 -10.99
N LYS A 499 22.39 -2.97 -10.71
CA LYS A 499 23.44 -2.45 -11.58
C LYS A 499 24.04 -3.60 -12.38
N LYS A 500 24.20 -3.38 -13.68
CA LYS A 500 24.86 -4.33 -14.56
C LYS A 500 26.36 -4.09 -14.59
N PHE A 501 27.11 -5.16 -14.70
CA PHE A 501 28.56 -5.14 -14.78
C PHE A 501 29.03 -6.07 -15.89
N PHE A 502 30.02 -5.66 -16.65
CA PHE A 502 30.74 -6.56 -17.54
C PHE A 502 31.95 -7.13 -16.80
N GLY A 503 32.06 -8.44 -16.80
CA GLY A 503 33.12 -9.16 -16.13
C GLY A 503 33.49 -10.45 -16.82
N ALA A 504 34.36 -11.21 -16.16
CA ALA A 504 34.79 -12.51 -16.61
C ALA A 504 34.93 -13.47 -15.42
N ILE A 505 34.65 -14.75 -15.67
CA ILE A 505 34.82 -15.86 -14.72
C ILE A 505 36.00 -16.69 -15.23
N PRO A 506 37.22 -16.45 -14.74
CA PRO A 506 38.38 -17.26 -15.08
C PRO A 506 38.31 -18.63 -14.40
N ASN A 507 39.01 -19.61 -14.95
CA ASN A 507 39.15 -20.96 -14.41
C ASN A 507 40.06 -21.00 -13.15
N ASP A 508 41.07 -20.13 -13.10
CA ASP A 508 42.00 -20.04 -11.97
C ASP A 508 42.44 -18.59 -11.65
N TYR A 509 43.11 -18.45 -10.50
CA TYR A 509 43.51 -17.16 -9.94
C TYR A 509 44.56 -16.43 -10.79
N GLU A 510 45.50 -17.16 -11.37
CA GLU A 510 46.59 -16.59 -12.17
C GLU A 510 46.07 -16.09 -13.52
N VAL A 511 45.14 -16.82 -14.15
CA VAL A 511 44.41 -16.37 -15.34
C VAL A 511 43.62 -15.10 -15.04
N GLY A 512 42.89 -15.06 -13.92
CA GLY A 512 42.15 -13.87 -13.49
C GLY A 512 43.04 -12.65 -13.27
N LYS A 513 44.18 -12.83 -12.60
CA LYS A 513 45.16 -11.78 -12.33
C LYS A 513 45.80 -11.26 -13.62
N ARG A 514 46.16 -12.17 -14.53
CA ARG A 514 46.72 -11.83 -15.85
C ARG A 514 45.70 -11.07 -16.70
N LEU A 515 44.42 -11.45 -16.66
CA LEU A 515 43.32 -10.75 -17.35
C LEU A 515 43.15 -9.32 -16.87
N VAL A 516 43.05 -9.11 -15.55
CA VAL A 516 42.90 -7.77 -14.97
C VAL A 516 44.07 -6.87 -15.38
N ALA A 517 45.31 -7.35 -15.25
CA ALA A 517 46.50 -6.59 -15.64
C ALA A 517 46.53 -6.27 -17.15
N HIS A 518 46.14 -7.24 -17.99
CA HIS A 518 46.11 -7.07 -19.44
C HIS A 518 45.07 -6.03 -19.87
N VAL A 519 43.84 -6.11 -19.35
CA VAL A 519 42.77 -5.15 -19.68
C VAL A 519 43.14 -3.75 -19.19
N GLN A 520 43.69 -3.63 -17.98
CA GLN A 520 44.14 -2.34 -17.44
C GLN A 520 45.20 -1.67 -18.33
N LYS A 521 46.13 -2.46 -18.88
CA LYS A 521 47.18 -1.97 -19.78
C LYS A 521 46.64 -1.58 -21.15
N GLN A 522 45.72 -2.37 -21.71
CA GLN A 522 45.26 -2.21 -23.09
C GLN A 522 44.09 -1.23 -23.24
N VAL A 523 43.27 -1.05 -22.20
CA VAL A 523 42.08 -0.18 -22.25
C VAL A 523 42.27 1.01 -21.32
N LYS A 524 42.65 2.15 -21.91
CA LYS A 524 42.93 3.40 -21.20
C LYS A 524 41.72 3.84 -20.35
N GLY A 525 41.96 4.09 -19.07
CA GLY A 525 40.94 4.55 -18.12
C GLY A 525 40.12 3.42 -17.47
N SER A 526 40.39 2.16 -17.84
CA SER A 526 39.81 1.01 -17.13
C SER A 526 40.48 0.80 -15.77
N VAL A 527 39.69 0.35 -14.79
CA VAL A 527 40.16 0.01 -13.44
C VAL A 527 39.60 -1.39 -13.09
N PRO A 528 40.00 -2.44 -13.83
CA PRO A 528 39.50 -3.78 -13.57
C PRO A 528 40.01 -4.29 -12.21
N VAL A 529 39.23 -5.15 -11.56
CA VAL A 529 39.57 -5.75 -10.26
C VAL A 529 39.20 -7.23 -10.24
N LEU A 530 40.03 -8.05 -9.57
CA LEU A 530 39.74 -9.47 -9.36
C LEU A 530 39.14 -9.66 -7.97
N LEU A 531 37.96 -10.25 -7.93
CA LEU A 531 37.10 -10.35 -6.75
C LEU A 531 36.79 -11.80 -6.43
N CYS A 532 36.60 -12.09 -5.16
CA CYS A 532 36.01 -13.34 -4.71
C CYS A 532 34.49 -13.17 -4.58
N ALA A 533 33.75 -13.53 -5.62
CA ALA A 533 32.31 -13.30 -5.73
C ALA A 533 31.63 -14.31 -6.65
N ASN A 534 30.39 -14.66 -6.34
CA ASN A 534 29.52 -15.46 -7.21
C ASN A 534 28.35 -14.60 -7.72
N PRO A 535 28.56 -13.78 -8.75
CA PRO A 535 27.54 -12.83 -9.21
C PRO A 535 26.43 -13.48 -10.03
N LYS A 536 25.22 -12.90 -10.02
CA LYS A 536 24.09 -13.33 -10.88
C LYS A 536 24.44 -13.02 -12.34
N VAL A 537 24.68 -14.05 -13.15
CA VAL A 537 24.92 -13.91 -14.60
C VAL A 537 23.59 -13.62 -15.30
N VAL A 538 23.50 -12.49 -16.01
CA VAL A 538 22.31 -12.12 -16.80
C VAL A 538 22.48 -12.40 -18.28
N ARG A 539 23.72 -12.42 -18.79
CA ARG A 539 24.03 -12.76 -20.19
C ARG A 539 25.47 -13.23 -20.30
N GLU A 540 25.72 -14.26 -21.10
CA GLU A 540 27.07 -14.63 -21.53
C GLU A 540 27.42 -13.92 -22.85
N LEU A 541 28.68 -13.51 -23.00
CA LEU A 541 29.23 -12.96 -24.23
C LEU A 541 30.25 -13.97 -24.78
N PRO A 542 29.86 -14.85 -25.71
CA PRO A 542 30.79 -15.81 -26.30
C PRO A 542 31.74 -15.09 -27.27
N ILE A 543 32.88 -14.62 -26.78
CA ILE A 543 33.88 -13.92 -27.59
C ILE A 543 34.82 -14.94 -28.24
N ASP A 544 34.89 -14.93 -29.56
CA ASP A 544 35.91 -15.66 -30.29
C ASP A 544 37.27 -14.98 -30.07
N LEU A 545 38.15 -15.61 -29.30
CA LEU A 545 39.44 -15.01 -28.94
C LEU A 545 40.37 -14.83 -30.14
N ARG A 546 40.17 -15.52 -31.26
CA ARG A 546 41.01 -15.36 -32.47
C ARG A 546 40.65 -14.09 -33.21
N THR A 547 39.35 -13.87 -33.42
CA THR A 547 38.86 -12.72 -34.19
C THR A 547 38.60 -11.49 -33.32
N GLY A 548 38.30 -11.72 -32.03
CA GLY A 548 37.76 -10.76 -31.09
C GLY A 548 36.27 -10.49 -31.31
N GLU A 549 35.53 -11.29 -32.10
CA GLU A 549 34.10 -11.11 -32.41
C GLU A 549 33.18 -11.86 -31.44
N VAL A 550 31.99 -11.32 -31.16
CA VAL A 550 30.95 -12.04 -30.40
C VAL A 550 30.27 -13.04 -31.34
N ARG A 551 30.23 -14.31 -30.96
CA ARG A 551 29.51 -15.36 -31.68
C ARG A 551 28.01 -15.13 -31.52
N LYS A 552 27.29 -15.11 -32.64
CA LYS A 552 25.83 -14.97 -32.66
C LYS A 552 25.14 -16.30 -32.42
#